data_AF-A0A7J6UWE8-F1
#
_entry.id   AF-A0A7J6UWE8-F1
#
_cell.length_a   1.000
_cell.length_b   1.000
_cell.length_c   1.000
_cell.angle_alpha   90.00
_cell.angle_beta   90.00
_cell.angle_gamma   90.00
#
_symmetry.space_group_name_H-M   'P 1'
#
loop_
_entity.id
_entity.type
_entity.pdbx_description
1 polymer ?
#
loop_
_entity_poly.entity_id
_entity_poly.type
_entity_poly.pdbx_seq_one_letter_code
_entity_poly.pdbx_strand_id
1 'polypeptide(L)'
;MPRKNSQPGTSRRGVSFSQAEDIILVNSYLEHSQDGEIGAFQTKEIMWSKIESTYNSEAADEHGYIQRTIVSLQGRWVMLNKACLKFGGCIKQVMSFNESGSSEMDI
;
A
#
# COMPACT_ATOMS: atom_id res chain seq x y z
N MET A 1 -33.56 6.12 42.37
CA MET A 1 -33.61 6.37 40.92
C MET A 1 -32.61 5.47 40.23
N PRO A 2 -32.99 4.60 39.27
CA PRO A 2 -32.02 3.79 38.56
C PRO A 2 -31.46 4.55 37.33
N ARG A 3 -30.14 4.46 37.13
CA ARG A 3 -29.41 5.04 35.99
C ARG A 3 -29.71 4.25 34.71
N LYS A 4 -29.94 4.95 33.59
CA LYS A 4 -30.01 4.35 32.24
C LYS A 4 -28.63 3.81 31.86
N ASN A 5 -28.53 2.50 31.59
CA ASN A 5 -27.38 1.91 30.91
C ASN A 5 -27.44 2.31 29.43
N SER A 6 -26.52 3.17 28.99
CA SER A 6 -26.28 3.42 27.56
C SER A 6 -25.56 2.21 26.97
N GLN A 7 -26.18 1.56 25.98
CA GLN A 7 -25.52 0.50 25.21
C GLN A 7 -24.34 1.07 24.43
N PRO A 8 -23.15 0.42 24.44
CA PRO A 8 -22.06 0.83 23.58
C PRO A 8 -22.43 0.51 22.13
N GLY A 9 -22.61 1.57 21.32
CA GLY A 9 -22.82 1.42 19.88
C GLY A 9 -21.60 0.74 19.26
N THR A 10 -21.79 -0.44 18.67
CA THR A 10 -20.75 -1.13 17.92
C THR A 10 -20.41 -0.28 16.70
N SER A 11 -19.26 0.40 16.73
CA SER A 11 -18.68 1.00 15.54
C SER A 11 -18.52 -0.09 14.47
N ARG A 12 -19.31 0.00 13.38
CA ARG A 12 -19.16 -0.86 12.20
C ARG A 12 -17.85 -0.49 11.50
N ARG A 13 -16.72 -0.95 12.04
CA ARG A 13 -15.45 -0.94 11.31
C ARG A 13 -15.56 -1.96 10.18
N GLY A 14 -15.17 -1.56 8.97
CA GLY A 14 -15.06 -2.48 7.84
C GLY A 14 -14.04 -3.59 8.13
N VAL A 15 -14.09 -4.67 7.34
CA VAL A 15 -13.14 -5.79 7.44
C VAL A 15 -11.72 -5.25 7.23
N SER A 16 -10.78 -5.63 8.10
CA SER A 16 -9.37 -5.21 7.99
C SER A 16 -8.68 -5.85 6.78
N PHE A 17 -7.58 -5.26 6.34
CA PHE A 17 -6.69 -5.86 5.34
C PHE A 17 -5.80 -6.92 5.99
N SER A 18 -5.64 -8.07 5.32
CA SER A 18 -4.68 -9.11 5.66
C SER A 18 -3.32 -8.91 4.96
N GLN A 19 -2.31 -9.70 5.32
CA GLN A 19 -1.01 -9.66 4.63
C GLN A 19 -1.10 -10.19 3.20
N ALA A 20 -1.96 -11.18 2.93
CA ALA A 20 -2.19 -11.67 1.58
C ALA A 20 -2.82 -10.58 0.70
N GLU A 21 -3.81 -9.86 1.22
CA GLU A 21 -4.38 -8.69 0.54
C GLU A 21 -3.32 -7.60 0.28
N ASP A 22 -2.37 -7.39 1.19
CA ASP A 22 -1.27 -6.43 0.98
C ASP A 22 -0.38 -6.83 -0.20
N ILE A 23 -0.07 -8.13 -0.34
CA ILE A 23 0.74 -8.65 -1.44
C ILE A 23 0.03 -8.42 -2.77
N ILE A 24 -1.26 -8.77 -2.86
CA ILE A 24 -2.09 -8.53 -4.05
C ILE A 24 -2.06 -7.05 -4.42
N LEU A 25 -2.32 -6.16 -3.45
CA LEU A 25 -2.32 -4.71 -3.68
C LEU A 25 -0.96 -4.19 -4.17
N VAL A 26 0.14 -4.69 -3.61
CA VAL A 26 1.49 -4.30 -4.06
C VAL A 26 1.75 -4.76 -5.49
N ASN A 27 1.38 -6.00 -5.83
CA ASN A 27 1.56 -6.54 -7.17
C ASN A 27 0.73 -5.76 -8.20
N SER A 28 -0.56 -5.53 -7.93
CA SER A 28 -1.42 -4.74 -8.80
C SER A 28 -0.88 -3.31 -8.98
N TYR A 29 -0.34 -2.70 -7.91
CA TYR A 29 0.28 -1.39 -8.04
C TYR A 29 1.55 -1.42 -8.91
N LEU A 30 2.42 -2.42 -8.74
CA LEU A 30 3.65 -2.52 -9.51
C LEU A 30 3.40 -2.73 -11.01
N GLU A 31 2.37 -3.51 -11.36
CA GLU A 31 1.94 -3.71 -12.74
C GLU A 31 1.52 -2.39 -13.40
N HIS A 32 0.63 -1.64 -12.75
CA HIS A 32 0.03 -0.43 -13.36
C HIS A 32 0.81 0.86 -13.12
N SER A 33 1.75 0.89 -12.17
CA SER A 33 2.57 2.09 -11.89
C SER A 33 3.69 2.31 -12.90
N GLN A 34 4.04 1.29 -13.68
CA GLN A 34 5.08 1.35 -14.71
C GLN A 34 4.55 1.81 -16.08
N ASP A 35 3.22 1.90 -16.25
CA ASP A 35 2.57 2.37 -17.47
C ASP A 35 2.84 3.88 -17.68
N GLY A 36 3.80 4.22 -18.54
CA GLY A 36 4.27 5.59 -18.81
C GLY A 36 3.42 6.46 -19.74
N GLU A 37 2.13 6.17 -19.95
CA GLU A 37 1.30 6.94 -20.89
C GLU A 37 0.72 8.24 -20.30
N ILE A 38 1.55 9.29 -20.37
CA ILE A 38 1.31 10.74 -20.51
C ILE A 38 -0.08 11.32 -20.09
N GLY A 39 -0.08 12.12 -19.00
CA GLY A 39 -1.13 13.10 -18.65
C GLY A 39 -1.41 13.23 -17.14
N ALA A 40 -0.78 14.18 -16.44
CA ALA A 40 -0.53 14.14 -14.98
C ALA A 40 -1.73 14.04 -14.00
N PHE A 41 -2.96 14.32 -14.41
CA PHE A 41 -4.12 14.28 -13.51
C PHE A 41 -4.98 13.05 -13.78
N GLN A 42 -5.61 12.94 -14.95
CA GLN A 42 -6.49 11.82 -15.31
C GLN A 42 -5.82 10.44 -15.21
N THR A 43 -4.50 10.38 -15.39
CA THR A 43 -3.73 9.13 -15.28
C THR A 43 -3.75 8.54 -13.88
N LYS A 44 -3.82 9.34 -12.81
CA LYS A 44 -3.86 8.80 -11.45
C LYS A 44 -5.18 8.10 -11.18
N GLU A 45 -6.31 8.72 -11.52
CA GLU A 45 -7.62 8.07 -11.33
C GLU A 45 -7.78 6.84 -12.23
N ILE A 46 -7.26 6.89 -13.47
CA ILE A 46 -7.25 5.75 -14.39
C ILE A 46 -6.37 4.62 -13.84
N MET A 47 -5.16 4.93 -13.37
CA MET A 47 -4.25 3.96 -12.75
C MET A 47 -4.91 3.29 -11.54
N TRP A 48 -5.52 4.07 -10.65
CA TRP A 48 -6.21 3.49 -9.48
C TRP A 48 -7.44 2.67 -9.87
N SER A 49 -8.14 3.02 -10.95
CA SER A 49 -9.22 2.20 -11.50
C SER A 49 -8.70 0.86 -12.04
N LYS A 50 -7.56 0.87 -12.76
CA LYS A 50 -6.90 -0.36 -13.22
C LYS A 50 -6.45 -1.23 -12.05
N ILE A 51 -5.81 -0.62 -11.04
CA ILE A 51 -5.39 -1.30 -9.80
C ILE A 51 -6.58 -1.91 -9.07
N GLU A 52 -7.69 -1.18 -8.92
CA GLU A 52 -8.90 -1.71 -8.29
C GLU A 52 -9.45 -2.91 -9.06
N SER A 53 -9.48 -2.82 -10.40
CA SER A 53 -9.94 -3.92 -11.24
C SER A 53 -9.07 -5.17 -11.07
N THR A 54 -7.74 -5.04 -11.18
CA THR A 54 -6.81 -6.17 -11.02
C THR A 54 -6.89 -6.74 -9.62
N TYR A 55 -6.82 -5.89 -8.59
CA TYR A 55 -6.92 -6.31 -7.19
C TYR A 55 -8.20 -7.09 -6.92
N ASN A 56 -9.36 -6.56 -7.34
CA ASN A 56 -10.65 -7.19 -7.02
C ASN A 56 -10.87 -8.48 -7.81
N SER A 57 -10.25 -8.66 -8.98
CA SER A 57 -10.26 -9.94 -9.70
C SER A 57 -9.43 -10.97 -8.93
N GLU A 58 -8.15 -10.67 -8.67
CA GLU A 58 -7.24 -11.59 -7.95
C GLU A 58 -7.75 -11.92 -6.54
N ALA A 59 -8.26 -10.92 -5.82
CA ALA A 59 -8.77 -11.08 -4.47
C ALA A 59 -10.04 -11.96 -4.43
N ALA A 60 -10.90 -11.89 -5.46
CA ALA A 60 -12.10 -12.72 -5.56
C ALA A 60 -11.78 -14.13 -6.05
N ASP A 61 -11.01 -14.26 -7.14
CA ASP A 61 -10.77 -15.51 -7.86
C ASP A 61 -9.87 -16.47 -7.08
N GLU A 62 -8.84 -15.95 -6.40
CA GLU A 62 -7.83 -16.79 -5.76
C GLU A 62 -8.06 -16.97 -4.25
N HIS A 63 -8.75 -16.02 -3.60
CA HIS A 63 -8.76 -15.95 -2.14
C HIS A 63 -10.14 -15.72 -1.51
N GLY A 64 -11.19 -15.44 -2.29
CA GLY A 64 -12.54 -15.21 -1.78
C GLY A 64 -12.68 -13.98 -0.89
N TYR A 65 -11.82 -12.97 -1.06
CA TYR A 65 -11.87 -11.72 -0.31
C TYR A 65 -12.99 -10.80 -0.80
N ILE A 66 -13.40 -9.87 0.09
CA ILE A 66 -14.37 -8.84 -0.28
C ILE A 66 -13.75 -7.84 -1.24
N GLN A 67 -14.57 -7.34 -2.17
CA GLN A 67 -14.15 -6.24 -3.03
C GLN A 67 -13.86 -4.97 -2.20
N ARG A 68 -12.80 -4.28 -2.58
CA ARG A 68 -12.36 -3.02 -1.96
C ARG A 68 -12.61 -1.88 -2.94
N THR A 69 -12.95 -0.72 -2.39
CA THR A 69 -13.07 0.51 -3.17
C THR A 69 -11.68 1.14 -3.38
N ILE A 70 -11.52 1.92 -4.45
CA ILE A 70 -10.32 2.74 -4.70
C ILE A 70 -9.86 3.48 -3.43
N VAL A 71 -10.77 4.13 -2.69
CA VAL A 71 -10.43 4.89 -1.49
C VAL A 71 -9.84 4.00 -0.39
N SER A 72 -10.39 2.79 -0.23
CA SER A 72 -9.89 1.80 0.72
C SER A 72 -8.49 1.33 0.34
N LEU A 73 -8.26 1.06 -0.96
CA LEU A 73 -6.97 0.62 -1.49
C LEU A 73 -5.91 1.73 -1.38
N GLN A 74 -6.25 2.96 -1.73
CA GLN A 74 -5.37 4.13 -1.58
C GLN A 74 -4.95 4.34 -0.12
N GLY A 75 -5.90 4.26 0.82
CA GLY A 75 -5.61 4.37 2.24
C GLY A 75 -4.65 3.29 2.73
N ARG A 76 -4.84 2.05 2.28
CA ARG A 76 -3.93 0.94 2.60
C ARG A 76 -2.55 1.13 1.97
N TRP A 77 -2.50 1.54 0.71
CA TRP A 77 -1.27 1.82 -0.03
C TRP A 77 -0.41 2.89 0.64
N VAL A 78 -1.00 3.99 1.12
CA VAL A 78 -0.25 5.03 1.84
C VAL A 78 0.49 4.47 3.06
N MET A 79 -0.11 3.50 3.77
CA MET A 79 0.54 2.84 4.91
C MET A 79 1.68 1.93 4.45
N LEU A 80 1.45 1.11 3.42
CA LEU A 80 2.46 0.20 2.86
C LEU A 80 3.65 0.97 2.28
N ASN A 81 3.39 1.98 1.45
CA ASN A 81 4.42 2.80 0.83
C ASN A 81 5.30 3.51 1.86
N LYS A 82 4.73 4.00 2.97
CA LYS A 82 5.53 4.57 4.08
C LYS A 82 6.52 3.56 4.67
N ALA A 83 6.08 2.31 4.86
CA ALA A 83 6.96 1.25 5.34
C ALA A 83 8.07 0.93 4.33
N CYS A 84 7.72 0.80 3.04
CA CYS A 84 8.67 0.57 1.95
C CYS A 84 9.71 1.68 1.84
N LEU A 85 9.30 2.95 1.90
CA LEU A 85 10.19 4.11 1.84
C LEU A 85 11.15 4.14 3.03
N LYS A 86 10.67 3.84 4.25
CA LYS A 86 11.52 3.75 5.44
C LYS A 86 12.58 2.66 5.28
N PHE A 87 12.18 1.48 4.81
CA PHE A 87 13.11 0.39 4.55
C PHE A 87 14.17 0.76 3.51
N GLY A 88 13.76 1.36 2.39
CA GLY A 88 14.67 1.86 1.36
C GLY A 88 15.65 2.92 1.89
N GLY A 89 15.20 3.81 2.78
CA GLY A 89 16.05 4.78 3.46
C GLY A 89 17.12 4.10 4.33
N CYS A 90 16.74 3.09 5.11
CA CYS A 90 17.69 2.32 5.92
C CYS A 90 18.73 1.59 5.05
N ILE A 91 18.31 0.97 3.93
CA ILE A 91 19.24 0.33 2.99
C ILE A 91 20.25 1.34 2.44
N LYS A 92 19.77 2.50 1.97
CA LYS A 92 20.64 3.56 1.44
C LYS A 92 21.66 4.04 2.47
N GLN A 93 21.25 4.16 3.73
CA GLN A 93 22.15 4.56 4.82
C GLN A 93 23.26 3.54 5.04
N VAL A 94 22.94 2.23 5.04
CA VAL A 94 23.93 1.16 5.18
C VAL A 94 24.89 1.15 3.98
N MET A 95 24.36 1.27 2.75
CA MET A 95 25.17 1.31 1.54
C MET A 95 26.13 2.51 1.53
N SER A 96 25.64 3.69 1.89
CA SER A 96 26.46 4.91 1.96
C SER A 96 27.57 4.82 3.02
N PHE A 97 27.32 4.13 4.15
CA PHE A 97 28.35 3.90 5.16
C PHE A 97 29.43 2.94 4.66
N ASN A 98 29.06 1.88 3.92
CA ASN A 98 30.01 0.94 3.33
C ASN A 98 30.89 1.60 2.23
N GLU A 99 30.36 2.59 1.50
CA GLU A 99 31.13 3.36 0.50
C GLU A 99 32.12 4.35 1.13
N SER A 100 31.87 4.81 2.36
CA SER A 100 32.76 5.76 3.07
C SER A 100 34.10 5.18 3.53
N GLY A 101 34.37 3.89 3.25
CA GLY A 101 35.62 3.20 3.56
C GLY A 101 36.55 2.94 2.37
N SER A 102 36.29 3.44 1.17
CA SER A 102 37.12 3.18 -0.04
C SER A 102 37.80 4.42 -0.63
N SER A 103 38.10 5.43 0.17
CA SER A 103 38.98 6.53 -0.26
C SER A 103 39.94 6.95 0.86
N GLU A 104 40.91 6.10 1.16
CA GLU A 104 42.16 6.54 1.78
C GLU A 104 43.30 5.58 1.37
N MET A 105 43.72 5.67 0.11
CA MET A 105 45.08 5.31 -0.29
C MET A 105 45.61 6.44 -1.18
N ASP A 106 45.93 7.56 -0.53
CA ASP A 106 46.94 8.50 -1.02
C ASP A 106 48.25 8.14 -0.32
N ILE A 107 49.04 7.24 -0.92
CA ILE A 107 50.49 7.08 -0.66
C ILE A 107 51.20 6.83 -1.99
#